data_AF-A0A3Q9EBQ4-F1
#
_entry.id   AF-A0A3Q9EBQ4-F1
#
_cell.length_a   1.000
_cell.length_b   1.000
_cell.length_c   1.000
_cell.angle_alpha   90.00
_cell.angle_beta   90.00
_cell.angle_gamma   90.00
#
_symmetry.space_group_name_H-M   'P 1'
#
loop_
_entity.id
_entity.type
_entity.pdbx_description
1 polymer ?
#
loop_
_entity_poly.entity_id
_entity_poly.type
_entity_poly.pdbx_seq_one_letter_code
_entity_poly.pdbx_strand_id
1 'polypeptide(L)'
;MDVNSHAEELASDLGVDKEEVIADLQNLLEYSVPIDEAKQSVRRKHGGGGGGSSPTPDAVDVGEITTENSGVTVTVRVLTQGTRTIRYQGDDLTIREGEVADETGVISYTAWQDFGFEAGDSLTIGNAGVREWEGEPELNLNDSTTVAIADEPVDVDHEVGGDRSLVDIDAGDRGRNVEVRVLEVDEKTISGRDGETEILEGVVGDATAKLPFTDWQPRSELTPGTDLRIEDVYVREFRGVPSINLTEFSAVTPLPDPVEVAEDAPRLSIAEAVGSGGMFDVEVVGNVLEIRDGSGLIERCPECGRVVQNGQCRSHGDVDGQDDLRVKAIVDDGTDTVTVVLDDELTAEVYGGGLDDALEAAKAAMDKEVVADAIADSVVGHAYRVRGNLSVDDYGANLDATEFALADDAPADAARAALAEVSE
;
A
#
# COMPACT_ATOMS: atom_id res chain seq x y z
N MET A 1 -4.66 -44.82 12.54
CA MET A 1 -4.34 -46.00 11.72
C MET A 1 -2.95 -46.48 12.11
N ASP A 2 -2.68 -47.78 12.06
CA ASP A 2 -1.39 -48.33 12.50
C ASP A 2 -0.32 -48.06 11.41
N VAL A 3 0.87 -47.60 11.81
CA VAL A 3 2.01 -47.32 10.91
C VAL A 3 2.32 -48.56 10.06
N ASN A 4 2.11 -49.76 10.62
CA ASN A 4 2.26 -51.03 9.91
C ASN A 4 1.35 -51.17 8.68
N SER A 5 0.10 -50.69 8.74
CA SER A 5 -0.82 -50.80 7.61
C SER A 5 -0.43 -49.86 6.47
N HIS A 6 0.07 -48.68 6.81
CA HIS A 6 0.57 -47.71 5.83
C HIS A 6 1.88 -48.17 5.18
N ALA A 7 2.76 -48.81 5.95
CA ALA A 7 4.01 -49.36 5.45
C ALA A 7 3.79 -50.58 4.54
N GLU A 8 2.82 -51.43 4.84
CA GLU A 8 2.50 -52.61 4.02
C GLU A 8 1.97 -52.22 2.63
N GLU A 9 1.09 -51.22 2.59
CA GLU A 9 0.58 -50.63 1.35
C GLU A 9 1.73 -50.02 0.52
N LEU A 10 2.59 -49.22 1.14
CA LEU A 10 3.72 -48.58 0.45
C LEU A 10 4.76 -49.58 -0.06
N ALA A 11 5.12 -50.57 0.76
CA ALA A 11 6.11 -51.58 0.41
C ALA A 11 5.63 -52.44 -0.78
N SER A 12 4.33 -52.78 -0.79
CA SER A 12 3.72 -53.50 -1.91
C SER A 12 3.66 -52.66 -3.20
N ASP A 13 3.37 -51.36 -3.09
CA ASP A 13 3.31 -50.44 -4.24
C ASP A 13 4.69 -50.17 -4.87
N LEU A 14 5.72 -50.04 -4.03
CA LEU A 14 7.07 -49.65 -4.42
C LEU A 14 8.00 -50.84 -4.71
N GLY A 15 7.59 -52.05 -4.32
CA GLY A 15 8.39 -53.27 -4.49
C GLY A 15 9.63 -53.31 -3.60
N VAL A 16 9.62 -52.61 -2.46
CA VAL A 16 10.71 -52.52 -1.49
C VAL A 16 10.40 -53.28 -0.20
N ASP A 17 11.41 -53.45 0.66
CA ASP A 17 11.26 -54.18 1.91
C ASP A 17 10.34 -53.44 2.91
N LYS A 18 9.43 -54.20 3.53
CA LYS A 18 8.43 -53.65 4.47
C LYS A 18 9.08 -53.11 5.75
N GLU A 19 10.12 -53.77 6.25
CA GLU A 19 10.78 -53.39 7.51
C GLU A 19 11.57 -52.09 7.32
N GLU A 20 12.13 -51.87 6.13
CA GLU A 20 12.79 -50.62 5.73
C GLU A 20 11.79 -49.45 5.63
N VAL A 21 10.63 -49.68 5.01
CA VAL A 21 9.54 -48.68 4.92
C VAL A 21 8.98 -48.34 6.31
N ILE A 22 8.87 -49.32 7.22
CA ILE A 22 8.44 -49.09 8.61
C ILE A 22 9.44 -48.18 9.33
N ALA A 23 10.74 -48.47 9.24
CA ALA A 23 11.77 -47.67 9.91
C ALA A 23 11.78 -46.22 9.41
N ASP A 24 11.64 -46.02 8.11
CA ASP A 24 11.59 -44.67 7.51
C ASP A 24 10.34 -43.89 7.92
N LEU A 25 9.17 -44.53 7.90
CA LEU A 25 7.92 -43.90 8.37
C LEU A 25 7.99 -43.56 9.87
N GLN A 26 8.53 -44.46 10.69
CA GLN A 26 8.67 -44.23 12.13
C GLN A 26 9.62 -43.07 12.44
N ASN A 27 10.73 -42.97 11.71
CA ASN A 27 11.67 -41.87 11.87
C ASN A 27 11.01 -40.52 11.54
N LEU A 28 10.29 -40.43 10.43
CA LEU A 28 9.59 -39.19 10.04
C LEU A 28 8.49 -38.81 11.03
N LEU A 29 7.76 -39.78 11.55
CA LEU A 29 6.74 -39.55 12.58
C LEU A 29 7.34 -39.12 13.93
N GLU A 30 8.56 -39.55 14.25
CA GLU A 30 9.30 -39.11 15.44
C GLU A 30 9.63 -37.60 15.38
N TYR A 31 9.82 -37.07 14.17
CA TYR A 31 9.95 -35.63 13.90
C TYR A 31 8.61 -34.92 13.65
N SER A 32 7.49 -35.53 14.06
CA SER A 32 6.14 -34.97 13.93
C SER A 32 5.67 -34.68 12.50
N VAL A 33 6.29 -35.30 11.49
CA VAL A 33 5.85 -35.18 10.09
C VAL A 33 4.49 -35.87 9.93
N PRO A 34 3.47 -35.22 9.33
CA PRO A 34 2.17 -35.83 9.07
C PRO A 34 2.28 -37.13 8.25
N ILE A 35 1.41 -38.11 8.52
CA ILE A 35 1.52 -39.47 7.93
C ILE A 35 1.48 -39.48 6.40
N ASP A 36 0.72 -38.59 5.78
CA ASP A 36 0.59 -38.51 4.33
C ASP A 36 1.86 -37.95 3.67
N GLU A 37 2.52 -36.99 4.33
CA GLU A 37 3.80 -36.44 3.89
C GLU A 37 4.95 -37.42 4.12
N ALA A 38 4.93 -38.14 5.26
CA ALA A 38 5.85 -39.23 5.53
C ALA A 38 5.75 -40.32 4.46
N LYS A 39 4.53 -40.70 4.05
CA LYS A 39 4.29 -41.63 2.93
C LYS A 39 4.88 -41.10 1.60
N GLN A 40 4.75 -39.81 1.30
CA GLN A 40 5.32 -39.24 0.08
C GLN A 40 6.85 -39.23 0.10
N SER A 41 7.47 -38.89 1.23
CA SER A 41 8.94 -38.94 1.38
C SER A 41 9.50 -40.35 1.22
N VAL A 42 8.82 -41.37 1.76
CA VAL A 42 9.23 -42.76 1.58
C VAL A 42 9.02 -43.22 0.13
N ARG A 43 7.92 -42.82 -0.53
CA ARG A 43 7.73 -43.05 -1.98
C ARG A 43 8.84 -42.43 -2.84
N ARG A 44 9.31 -41.23 -2.51
CA ARG A 44 10.43 -40.57 -3.19
C ARG A 44 11.75 -41.32 -2.97
N LYS A 45 12.01 -41.78 -1.75
CA LYS A 45 13.23 -42.51 -1.40
C LYS A 45 13.35 -43.85 -2.14
N HIS A 46 12.22 -44.55 -2.32
CA HIS A 46 12.20 -45.96 -2.75
C HIS A 46 11.66 -46.21 -4.17
N GLY A 47 10.99 -45.24 -4.80
CA GLY A 47 10.29 -45.39 -6.09
C GLY A 47 11.15 -45.53 -7.36
N GLY A 48 12.49 -45.50 -7.24
CA GLY A 48 13.43 -45.98 -8.26
C GLY A 48 13.70 -45.08 -9.47
N GLY A 49 14.99 -44.88 -9.76
CA GLY A 49 15.46 -44.76 -11.15
C GLY A 49 16.23 -43.52 -11.58
N GLY A 50 16.91 -42.80 -10.68
CA GLY A 50 17.85 -41.75 -11.06
C GLY A 50 18.37 -41.04 -9.83
N GLY A 51 19.68 -41.10 -9.58
CA GLY A 51 20.33 -40.34 -8.52
C GLY A 51 20.13 -38.86 -8.76
N GLY A 52 19.12 -38.31 -8.10
CA GLY A 52 18.86 -36.90 -7.95
C GLY A 52 18.03 -36.82 -6.70
N SER A 53 18.66 -36.48 -5.58
CA SER A 53 17.95 -35.82 -4.50
C SER A 53 16.97 -34.85 -5.16
N SER A 54 15.67 -34.91 -4.87
CA SER A 54 14.86 -33.70 -5.05
C SER A 54 15.67 -32.63 -4.32
N PRO A 55 16.17 -31.60 -5.02
CA PRO A 55 17.05 -30.64 -4.38
C PRO A 55 16.26 -30.15 -3.18
N THR A 56 16.80 -30.37 -1.97
CA THR A 56 16.34 -29.58 -0.83
C THR A 56 16.48 -28.15 -1.33
N PRO A 57 15.38 -27.38 -1.42
CA PRO A 57 15.43 -26.02 -1.93
C PRO A 57 16.56 -25.31 -1.22
N ASP A 58 17.43 -24.68 -1.99
CA ASP A 58 18.66 -24.09 -1.46
C ASP A 58 18.31 -23.19 -0.27
N ALA A 59 19.14 -23.26 0.77
CA ALA A 59 19.07 -22.27 1.84
C ALA A 59 19.60 -20.96 1.26
N VAL A 60 18.77 -19.92 1.28
CA VAL A 60 19.05 -18.62 0.66
C VAL A 60 18.74 -17.54 1.68
N ASP A 61 19.60 -16.53 1.74
CA ASP A 61 19.35 -15.34 2.57
C ASP A 61 18.27 -14.47 1.89
N VAL A 62 17.42 -13.81 2.66
CA VAL A 62 16.26 -13.06 2.15
C VAL A 62 16.65 -12.07 1.05
N GLY A 63 17.74 -11.34 1.21
CA GLY A 63 18.24 -10.35 0.25
C GLY A 63 18.76 -10.92 -1.06
N GLU A 64 18.94 -12.25 -1.17
CA GLU A 64 19.36 -12.93 -2.40
C GLU A 64 18.19 -13.52 -3.20
N ILE A 65 16.96 -13.45 -2.67
CA ILE A 65 15.78 -14.00 -3.31
C ILE A 65 15.34 -13.11 -4.47
N THR A 66 15.06 -13.72 -5.62
CA THR A 66 14.60 -13.05 -6.84
C THR A 66 13.41 -13.80 -7.44
N THR A 67 12.75 -13.20 -8.43
CA THR A 67 11.64 -13.83 -9.17
C THR A 67 12.07 -15.04 -10.01
N GLU A 68 13.38 -15.28 -10.19
CA GLU A 68 13.91 -16.46 -10.88
C GLU A 68 13.96 -17.70 -9.96
N ASN A 69 13.88 -17.53 -8.64
CA ASN A 69 13.81 -18.64 -7.71
C ASN A 69 12.45 -19.35 -7.85
N SER A 70 12.44 -20.69 -7.88
CA SER A 70 11.19 -21.46 -7.91
C SER A 70 10.69 -21.85 -6.51
N GLY A 71 11.63 -22.01 -5.58
CA GLY A 71 11.36 -22.28 -4.18
C GLY A 71 12.66 -22.28 -3.37
N VAL A 72 12.57 -21.90 -2.10
CA VAL A 72 13.72 -21.62 -1.23
C VAL A 72 13.50 -22.19 0.17
N THR A 73 14.60 -22.32 0.91
CA THR A 73 14.58 -22.49 2.36
C THR A 73 15.15 -21.22 3.00
N VAL A 74 14.46 -20.63 3.96
CA VAL A 74 14.89 -19.40 4.65
C VAL A 74 14.83 -19.57 6.16
N THR A 75 15.69 -18.87 6.90
CA THR A 75 15.60 -18.78 8.37
C THR A 75 15.41 -17.32 8.74
N VAL A 76 14.22 -16.98 9.26
CA VAL A 76 13.74 -15.60 9.32
C VAL A 76 13.03 -15.31 10.63
N ARG A 77 12.92 -14.03 10.97
CA ARG A 77 12.00 -13.47 11.97
C ARG A 77 10.70 -13.06 11.28
N VAL A 78 9.55 -13.44 11.85
CA VAL A 78 8.25 -12.90 11.40
C VAL A 78 8.10 -11.48 11.92
N LEU A 79 7.92 -10.51 11.02
CA LEU A 79 7.72 -9.10 11.37
C LEU A 79 6.25 -8.79 11.57
N THR A 80 5.40 -9.15 10.60
CA THR A 80 3.95 -8.90 10.63
C THR A 80 3.15 -10.12 10.26
N GLN A 81 1.87 -10.11 10.65
CA GLN A 81 0.89 -11.10 10.28
C GLN A 81 -0.48 -10.43 10.19
N GLY A 82 -1.01 -10.36 8.97
CA GLY A 82 -2.38 -9.95 8.69
C GLY A 82 -3.22 -11.08 8.11
N THR A 83 -4.54 -10.91 8.15
CA THR A 83 -5.51 -11.88 7.67
C THR A 83 -6.44 -11.26 6.64
N ARG A 84 -6.68 -11.97 5.54
CA ARG A 84 -7.67 -11.55 4.54
C ARG A 84 -8.38 -12.71 3.89
N THR A 85 -9.56 -12.42 3.36
CA THR A 85 -10.32 -13.34 2.52
C THR A 85 -10.00 -13.03 1.06
N ILE A 86 -9.61 -14.05 0.31
CA ILE A 86 -9.47 -13.99 -1.14
C ILE A 86 -10.49 -14.91 -1.79
N ARG A 87 -10.99 -14.49 -2.95
CA ARG A 87 -11.90 -15.33 -3.71
C ARG A 87 -11.15 -16.08 -4.79
N TYR A 88 -11.18 -17.40 -4.71
CA TYR A 88 -10.50 -18.28 -5.66
C TYR A 88 -11.47 -19.32 -6.20
N GLN A 89 -11.65 -19.35 -7.53
CA GLN A 89 -12.56 -20.26 -8.24
C GLN A 89 -14.03 -20.25 -7.75
N GLY A 90 -14.45 -19.17 -7.07
CA GLY A 90 -15.82 -18.99 -6.57
C GLY A 90 -15.98 -19.26 -5.08
N ASP A 91 -14.98 -19.87 -4.44
CA ASP A 91 -14.91 -20.10 -3.00
C ASP A 91 -14.07 -19.01 -2.31
N ASP A 92 -14.45 -18.68 -1.08
CA ASP A 92 -13.71 -17.75 -0.22
C ASP A 92 -12.68 -18.53 0.59
N LEU A 93 -11.41 -18.14 0.44
CA LEU A 93 -10.29 -18.71 1.18
C LEU A 93 -9.69 -17.64 2.09
N THR A 94 -9.60 -17.95 3.37
CA THR A 94 -8.84 -17.15 4.34
C THR A 94 -7.36 -17.46 4.19
N ILE A 95 -6.57 -16.42 3.96
CA ILE A 95 -5.10 -16.49 3.90
C ILE A 95 -4.48 -15.61 4.97
N ARG A 96 -3.23 -15.89 5.32
CA ARG A 96 -2.38 -14.98 6.08
C ARG A 96 -1.33 -14.36 5.18
N GLU A 97 -0.97 -13.13 5.47
CA GLU A 97 0.05 -12.39 4.73
C GLU A 97 0.84 -11.50 5.69
N GLY A 98 2.02 -11.05 5.28
CA GLY A 98 2.86 -10.21 6.12
C GLY A 98 4.29 -10.18 5.61
N GLU A 99 5.20 -9.83 6.50
CA GLU A 99 6.61 -9.68 6.20
C GLU A 99 7.46 -10.56 7.13
N VAL A 100 8.53 -11.10 6.57
CA VAL A 100 9.58 -11.82 7.30
C VAL A 100 10.93 -11.21 6.96
N ALA A 101 11.89 -11.30 7.87
CA ALA A 101 13.21 -10.71 7.67
C ALA A 101 14.34 -11.56 8.23
N ASP A 102 15.53 -11.38 7.68
CA ASP A 102 16.79 -11.80 8.26
C ASP A 102 17.80 -10.63 8.24
N GLU A 103 19.09 -10.89 8.49
CA GLU A 103 20.12 -9.86 8.50
C GLU A 103 20.38 -9.19 7.13
N THR A 104 19.87 -9.80 6.05
CA THR A 104 20.12 -9.38 4.67
C THR A 104 18.96 -8.61 4.05
N GLY A 105 17.75 -8.75 4.57
CA GLY A 105 16.59 -7.98 4.09
C GLY A 105 15.24 -8.43 4.63
N VAL A 106 14.20 -7.82 4.06
CA VAL A 106 12.78 -8.08 4.33
C VAL A 106 12.13 -8.62 3.06
N ILE A 107 11.25 -9.62 3.19
CA ILE A 107 10.45 -10.13 2.08
C ILE A 107 9.00 -10.37 2.53
N SER A 108 8.06 -10.06 1.65
CA SER A 108 6.66 -10.34 1.87
C SER A 108 6.36 -11.84 1.75
N TYR A 109 5.30 -12.29 2.41
CA TYR A 109 4.80 -13.65 2.26
C TYR A 109 3.28 -13.71 2.15
N THR A 110 2.81 -14.76 1.49
CA THR A 110 1.43 -15.22 1.53
C THR A 110 1.41 -16.69 1.97
N ALA A 111 0.63 -16.99 3.01
CA ALA A 111 0.37 -18.33 3.52
C ALA A 111 -1.07 -18.75 3.23
N TRP A 112 -1.21 -19.81 2.44
CA TRP A 112 -2.50 -20.35 1.97
C TRP A 112 -3.23 -21.22 3.00
N GLN A 113 -2.58 -21.49 4.13
CA GLN A 113 -3.10 -22.21 5.28
C GLN A 113 -2.50 -21.63 6.56
N ASP A 114 -3.07 -22.00 7.71
CA ASP A 114 -2.53 -21.66 9.01
C ASP A 114 -1.35 -22.57 9.38
N PHE A 115 -0.17 -21.98 9.57
CA PHE A 115 1.04 -22.67 10.04
C PHE A 115 1.29 -22.47 11.55
N GLY A 116 0.45 -21.69 12.24
CA GLY A 116 0.48 -21.53 13.69
C GLY A 116 1.59 -20.62 14.24
N PHE A 117 2.30 -19.88 13.40
CA PHE A 117 3.29 -18.88 13.84
C PHE A 117 2.63 -17.52 14.09
N GLU A 118 3.31 -16.67 14.85
CA GLU A 118 2.91 -15.29 15.19
C GLU A 118 4.03 -14.29 14.84
N ALA A 119 3.70 -12.99 14.83
CA ALA A 119 4.71 -11.94 14.73
C ALA A 119 5.70 -12.07 15.88
N GLY A 120 6.99 -12.08 15.56
CA GLY A 120 8.07 -12.31 16.52
C GLY A 120 8.47 -13.76 16.71
N ASP A 121 7.97 -14.71 15.93
CA ASP A 121 8.59 -16.02 15.87
C ASP A 121 9.84 -16.00 14.98
N SER A 122 10.84 -16.80 15.36
CA SER A 122 11.99 -17.11 14.51
C SER A 122 11.80 -18.50 13.92
N LEU A 123 11.76 -18.58 12.59
CA LEU A 123 11.31 -19.75 11.85
C LEU A 123 12.34 -20.17 10.81
N THR A 124 12.50 -21.48 10.62
CA THR A 124 13.05 -22.06 9.39
C THR A 124 11.88 -22.50 8.52
N ILE A 125 11.73 -21.85 7.37
CA ILE A 125 10.68 -22.12 6.39
C ILE A 125 11.32 -22.86 5.21
N GLY A 126 11.02 -24.15 5.09
CA GLY A 126 11.52 -25.01 4.02
C GLY A 126 10.54 -25.13 2.87
N ASN A 127 11.06 -25.12 1.64
CA ASN A 127 10.25 -25.26 0.44
C ASN A 127 9.12 -24.22 0.34
N ALA A 128 9.44 -22.96 0.68
CA ALA A 128 8.59 -21.83 0.34
C ALA A 128 8.68 -21.60 -1.16
N GLY A 129 7.54 -21.54 -1.87
CA GLY A 129 7.56 -21.10 -3.27
C GLY A 129 7.95 -19.62 -3.36
N VAL A 130 8.48 -19.18 -4.49
CA VAL A 130 8.69 -17.75 -4.77
C VAL A 130 7.81 -17.37 -5.96
N ARG A 131 7.11 -16.25 -5.84
CA ARG A 131 6.27 -15.69 -6.92
C ARG A 131 6.54 -14.21 -7.09
N GLU A 132 6.28 -13.68 -8.28
CA GLU A 132 6.30 -12.23 -8.52
C GLU A 132 4.98 -11.61 -8.07
N TRP A 133 5.06 -10.53 -7.31
CA TRP A 133 3.94 -9.71 -6.89
C TRP A 133 4.32 -8.24 -7.02
N GLU A 134 3.59 -7.48 -7.84
CA GLU A 134 3.86 -6.05 -8.08
C GLU A 134 5.31 -5.77 -8.52
N GLY A 135 5.93 -6.73 -9.20
CA GLY A 135 7.32 -6.65 -9.69
C GLY A 135 8.37 -7.18 -8.71
N GLU A 136 7.99 -7.45 -7.46
CA GLU A 136 8.89 -7.89 -6.39
C GLU A 136 8.72 -9.40 -6.08
N PRO A 137 9.76 -10.09 -5.59
CA PRO A 137 9.64 -11.47 -5.13
C PRO A 137 8.84 -11.56 -3.81
N GLU A 138 7.97 -12.56 -3.72
CA GLU A 138 7.16 -12.84 -2.54
C GLU A 138 7.20 -14.34 -2.22
N LEU A 139 7.32 -14.67 -0.93
CA LEU A 139 7.26 -16.05 -0.44
C LEU A 139 5.82 -16.58 -0.47
N ASN A 140 5.64 -17.79 -0.99
CA ASN A 140 4.35 -18.42 -1.18
C ASN A 140 4.28 -19.77 -0.45
N LEU A 141 3.71 -19.76 0.75
CA LEU A 141 3.68 -20.89 1.67
C LEU A 141 2.40 -21.71 1.48
N ASN A 142 2.54 -22.99 1.16
CA ASN A 142 1.44 -23.88 0.80
C ASN A 142 1.57 -25.25 1.48
N ASP A 143 0.70 -26.21 1.16
CA ASP A 143 0.70 -27.57 1.73
C ASP A 143 2.05 -28.31 1.64
N SER A 144 2.94 -27.93 0.72
CA SER A 144 4.28 -28.52 0.58
C SER A 144 5.39 -27.76 1.33
N THR A 145 5.06 -26.65 1.98
CA THR A 145 5.99 -25.86 2.78
C THR A 145 6.08 -26.42 4.19
N THR A 146 7.31 -26.53 4.70
CA THR A 146 7.56 -26.91 6.09
C THR A 146 7.90 -25.66 6.90
N VAL A 147 7.32 -25.52 8.09
CA VAL A 147 7.62 -24.42 9.01
C VAL A 147 8.04 -25.03 10.34
N ALA A 148 9.23 -24.68 10.82
CA ALA A 148 9.74 -25.09 12.12
C ALA A 148 10.29 -23.87 12.87
N ILE A 149 10.26 -23.91 14.20
CA ILE A 149 10.96 -22.91 15.02
C ILE A 149 12.46 -23.05 14.75
N ALA A 150 13.13 -21.92 14.51
CA ALA A 150 14.56 -21.89 14.28
C ALA A 150 15.33 -22.33 15.54
N ASP A 151 16.48 -22.99 15.34
CA ASP A 151 17.34 -23.45 16.44
C ASP A 151 17.91 -22.28 17.26
N GLU A 152 18.15 -21.14 16.60
CA GLU A 152 18.63 -19.90 17.20
C GLU A 152 17.67 -18.73 16.86
N PRO A 153 17.45 -17.78 17.79
CA PRO A 153 16.69 -16.58 17.49
C PRO A 153 17.35 -15.79 16.34
N VAL A 154 16.53 -15.38 15.37
CA VAL A 154 16.93 -14.46 14.31
C VAL A 154 16.77 -13.04 14.83
N ASP A 155 17.88 -12.32 14.94
CA ASP A 155 17.92 -10.91 15.34
C ASP A 155 17.88 -10.03 14.08
N VAL A 156 16.98 -9.06 14.05
CA VAL A 156 16.70 -8.18 12.91
C VAL A 156 16.53 -6.76 13.42
N ASP A 157 17.08 -5.79 12.69
CA ASP A 157 16.94 -4.36 13.00
C ASP A 157 15.62 -3.80 12.40
N HIS A 158 14.51 -4.51 12.66
CA HIS A 158 13.19 -4.20 12.14
C HIS A 158 12.13 -4.31 13.24
N GLU A 159 11.14 -3.42 13.20
CA GLU A 159 10.05 -3.42 14.16
C GLU A 159 9.12 -4.62 13.96
N VAL A 160 9.01 -5.43 15.01
CA VAL A 160 8.14 -6.62 15.06
C VAL A 160 6.77 -6.25 15.59
N GLY A 161 5.73 -6.69 14.90
CA GLY A 161 4.33 -6.40 15.21
C GLY A 161 3.72 -5.39 14.24
N GLY A 162 2.40 -5.26 14.31
CA GLY A 162 1.62 -4.41 13.41
C GLY A 162 1.60 -2.93 13.79
N ASP A 163 1.93 -2.57 15.04
CA ASP A 163 1.76 -1.21 15.56
C ASP A 163 2.58 -0.19 14.75
N ARG A 164 1.91 0.82 14.17
CA ARG A 164 2.53 1.89 13.39
C ARG A 164 1.84 3.23 13.65
N SER A 165 2.60 4.31 13.53
CA SER A 165 2.03 5.65 13.41
C SER A 165 1.56 5.87 11.96
N LEU A 166 0.60 6.78 11.74
CA LEU A 166 0.02 6.96 10.42
C LEU A 166 1.01 7.49 9.38
N VAL A 167 2.07 8.19 9.78
CA VAL A 167 3.12 8.65 8.85
C VAL A 167 4.00 7.50 8.34
N ASP A 168 4.05 6.38 9.06
CA ASP A 168 4.83 5.18 8.71
C ASP A 168 3.99 4.12 7.98
N ILE A 169 2.80 4.47 7.52
CA ILE A 169 1.89 3.57 6.81
C ILE A 169 2.01 3.77 5.30
N ASP A 170 2.44 2.70 4.62
CA ASP A 170 2.65 2.69 3.18
C ASP A 170 1.60 1.84 2.44
N ALA A 171 1.35 2.17 1.17
CA ALA A 171 0.50 1.33 0.33
C ALA A 171 1.13 -0.07 0.16
N GLY A 172 0.34 -1.11 0.37
CA GLY A 172 0.81 -2.51 0.34
C GLY A 172 1.06 -3.10 1.72
N ASP A 173 1.06 -2.29 2.78
CA ASP A 173 1.19 -2.76 4.16
C ASP A 173 0.07 -3.72 4.57
N ARG A 174 0.43 -4.74 5.36
CA ARG A 174 -0.44 -5.85 5.75
C ARG A 174 -0.28 -6.16 7.24
N GLY A 175 -1.39 -6.44 7.92
CA GLY A 175 -1.37 -6.79 9.33
C GLY A 175 -0.88 -5.66 10.23
N ARG A 176 -1.20 -4.41 9.86
CA ARG A 176 -0.85 -3.23 10.66
C ARG A 176 -1.90 -2.98 11.73
N ASN A 177 -1.49 -2.29 12.78
CA ASN A 177 -2.33 -1.82 13.87
C ASN A 177 -2.10 -0.32 14.06
N VAL A 178 -3.17 0.42 14.30
CA VAL A 178 -3.11 1.87 14.47
C VAL A 178 -3.95 2.32 15.65
N GLU A 179 -3.49 3.36 16.35
CA GLU A 179 -4.23 4.04 17.41
C GLU A 179 -4.59 5.44 16.94
N VAL A 180 -5.87 5.64 16.63
CA VAL A 180 -6.33 6.80 15.86
C VAL A 180 -7.60 7.41 16.43
N ARG A 181 -7.82 8.68 16.13
CA ARG A 181 -9.13 9.31 16.24
C ARG A 181 -9.83 9.30 14.89
N VAL A 182 -11.10 8.94 14.89
CA VAL A 182 -11.98 9.10 13.72
C VAL A 182 -12.33 10.58 13.55
N LEU A 183 -12.04 11.15 12.39
CA LEU A 183 -12.29 12.57 12.08
C LEU A 183 -13.58 12.74 11.29
N GLU A 184 -13.75 11.91 10.27
CA GLU A 184 -14.87 11.97 9.33
C GLU A 184 -15.35 10.56 9.01
N VAL A 185 -16.65 10.39 8.78
CA VAL A 185 -17.27 9.12 8.40
C VAL A 185 -18.50 9.40 7.53
N ASP A 186 -18.54 8.76 6.37
CA ASP A 186 -19.66 8.75 5.44
C ASP A 186 -20.06 7.31 5.11
N GLU A 187 -21.36 7.07 5.05
CA GLU A 187 -21.92 5.77 4.65
C GLU A 187 -22.19 5.77 3.14
N LYS A 188 -21.79 4.68 2.48
CA LYS A 188 -21.92 4.57 1.03
C LYS A 188 -22.30 3.16 0.61
N THR A 189 -23.20 3.09 -0.37
CA THR A 189 -23.48 1.84 -1.08
C THR A 189 -22.70 1.83 -2.38
N ILE A 190 -21.80 0.86 -2.53
CA ILE A 190 -21.04 0.63 -3.75
C ILE A 190 -21.59 -0.58 -4.50
N SER A 191 -21.64 -0.51 -5.83
CA SER A 191 -22.01 -1.66 -6.66
C SER A 191 -20.74 -2.39 -7.09
N GLY A 192 -20.51 -3.56 -6.49
CA GLY A 192 -19.41 -4.46 -6.83
C GLY A 192 -19.85 -5.63 -7.70
N ARG A 193 -18.91 -6.56 -7.92
CA ARG A 193 -19.15 -7.81 -8.66
C ARG A 193 -20.24 -8.68 -8.02
N ASP A 194 -20.35 -8.62 -6.70
CA ASP A 194 -21.27 -9.42 -5.89
C ASP A 194 -22.58 -8.70 -5.54
N GLY A 195 -22.84 -7.57 -6.21
CA GLY A 195 -24.01 -6.73 -5.98
C GLY A 195 -23.66 -5.50 -5.16
N GLU A 196 -24.66 -4.96 -4.48
CA GLU A 196 -24.49 -3.78 -3.64
C GLU A 196 -23.82 -4.17 -2.31
N THR A 197 -22.88 -3.35 -1.87
CA THR A 197 -22.17 -3.48 -0.60
C THR A 197 -22.19 -2.14 0.10
N GLU A 198 -22.63 -2.14 1.36
CA GLU A 198 -22.57 -0.97 2.24
C GLU A 198 -21.19 -0.91 2.88
N ILE A 199 -20.56 0.26 2.83
CA ILE A 199 -19.24 0.53 3.40
C ILE A 199 -19.29 1.84 4.18
N LEU A 200 -18.34 2.01 5.11
CA LEU A 200 -17.99 3.33 5.64
C LEU A 200 -16.70 3.80 4.97
N GLU A 201 -16.66 5.04 4.52
CA GLU A 201 -15.44 5.73 4.12
C GLU A 201 -15.24 6.97 4.98
N GLY A 202 -14.01 7.38 5.22
CA GLY A 202 -13.76 8.52 6.10
C GLY A 202 -12.27 8.80 6.31
N VAL A 203 -11.96 9.60 7.32
CA VAL A 203 -10.59 10.00 7.65
C VAL A 203 -10.31 9.69 9.13
N VAL A 204 -9.17 9.09 9.40
CA VAL A 204 -8.61 8.90 10.74
C VAL A 204 -7.33 9.73 10.88
N GLY A 205 -6.98 10.11 12.10
CA GLY A 205 -5.77 10.86 12.39
C GLY A 205 -5.12 10.47 13.70
N ASP A 206 -3.82 10.67 13.78
CA ASP A 206 -3.00 10.58 14.98
C ASP A 206 -2.07 11.81 15.06
N ALA A 207 -1.09 11.78 15.95
CA ALA A 207 -0.17 12.90 16.17
C ALA A 207 0.81 13.12 15.00
N THR A 208 0.87 12.18 14.04
CA THR A 208 1.86 12.14 12.97
C THR A 208 1.27 12.48 11.60
N ALA A 209 0.07 11.98 11.29
CA ALA A 209 -0.58 12.17 10.01
C ALA A 209 -2.10 11.94 10.08
N LYS A 210 -2.75 12.07 8.93
CA LYS A 210 -4.13 11.63 8.69
C LYS A 210 -4.11 10.66 7.52
N LEU A 211 -5.03 9.70 7.52
CA LEU A 211 -5.21 8.78 6.40
C LEU A 211 -6.69 8.51 6.14
N PRO A 212 -7.08 8.33 4.87
CA PRO A 212 -8.41 7.86 4.53
C PRO A 212 -8.55 6.39 4.93
N PHE A 213 -9.75 6.01 5.40
CA PHE A 213 -10.07 4.62 5.66
C PHE A 213 -11.30 4.14 4.87
N THR A 214 -11.39 2.83 4.68
CA THR A 214 -12.58 2.12 4.22
C THR A 214 -12.89 0.97 5.17
N ASP A 215 -14.09 0.93 5.74
CA ASP A 215 -14.59 -0.23 6.46
C ASP A 215 -15.58 -0.99 5.59
N TRP A 216 -15.21 -2.24 5.27
CA TRP A 216 -16.02 -3.15 4.45
C TRP A 216 -17.14 -3.83 5.24
N GLN A 217 -17.17 -3.65 6.56
CA GLN A 217 -18.25 -4.11 7.44
C GLN A 217 -18.70 -2.95 8.32
N PRO A 218 -19.67 -2.11 7.92
CA PRO A 218 -19.94 -0.80 8.52
C PRO A 218 -20.13 -0.86 10.04
N ARG A 219 -19.03 -0.71 10.80
CA ARG A 219 -19.01 -0.81 12.25
C ARG A 219 -19.52 0.47 12.89
N SER A 220 -20.37 0.30 13.91
CA SER A 220 -20.92 1.44 14.66
C SER A 220 -19.89 2.21 15.48
N GLU A 221 -18.77 1.57 15.77
CA GLU A 221 -17.63 2.10 16.54
C GLU A 221 -16.91 3.22 15.78
N LEU A 222 -16.97 3.22 14.43
CA LEU A 222 -16.42 4.26 13.58
C LEU A 222 -17.37 5.46 13.55
N THR A 223 -17.29 6.29 14.58
CA THR A 223 -18.05 7.53 14.70
C THR A 223 -17.08 8.70 14.91
N PRO A 224 -17.26 9.86 14.24
CA PRO A 224 -16.40 11.02 14.42
C PRO A 224 -16.19 11.40 15.90
N GLY A 225 -14.94 11.65 16.26
CA GLY A 225 -14.49 11.96 17.62
C GLY A 225 -14.17 10.75 18.49
N THR A 226 -14.37 9.51 18.01
CA THR A 226 -14.02 8.30 18.76
C THR A 226 -12.53 7.98 18.61
N ASP A 227 -11.88 7.65 19.72
CA ASP A 227 -10.51 7.17 19.79
C ASP A 227 -10.49 5.64 19.79
N LEU A 228 -9.78 5.02 18.84
CA LEU A 228 -9.83 3.59 18.54
C LEU A 228 -8.43 3.01 18.39
N ARG A 229 -8.23 1.80 18.91
CA ARG A 229 -7.21 0.86 18.44
C ARG A 229 -7.84 -0.01 17.37
N ILE A 230 -7.24 -0.02 16.19
CA ILE A 230 -7.68 -0.83 15.05
C ILE A 230 -6.53 -1.78 14.70
N GLU A 231 -6.80 -3.08 14.75
CA GLU A 231 -5.80 -4.14 14.53
C GLU A 231 -6.14 -4.95 13.28
N ASP A 232 -5.12 -5.53 12.66
CA ASP A 232 -5.22 -6.29 11.40
C ASP A 232 -5.88 -5.49 10.28
N VAL A 233 -5.33 -4.29 10.02
CA VAL A 233 -5.64 -3.51 8.82
C VAL A 233 -4.68 -3.86 7.69
N TYR A 234 -5.18 -3.74 6.47
CA TYR A 234 -4.33 -3.69 5.29
C TYR A 234 -4.43 -2.32 4.64
N VAL A 235 -3.40 -1.97 3.89
CA VAL A 235 -3.28 -0.64 3.30
C VAL A 235 -3.22 -0.79 1.80
N ARG A 236 -4.09 -0.07 1.10
CA ARG A 236 -4.11 -0.04 -0.36
C ARG A 236 -4.01 1.39 -0.84
N GLU A 237 -3.54 1.56 -2.05
CA GLU A 237 -3.64 2.85 -2.70
C GLU A 237 -5.11 3.18 -3.04
N PHE A 238 -5.51 4.41 -2.74
CA PHE A 238 -6.77 4.98 -3.20
C PHE A 238 -6.52 6.40 -3.68
N ARG A 239 -6.72 6.63 -4.99
CA ARG A 239 -6.42 7.93 -5.64
C ARG A 239 -4.97 8.37 -5.40
N GLY A 240 -4.04 7.43 -5.46
CA GLY A 240 -2.60 7.71 -5.33
C GLY A 240 -2.10 7.97 -3.91
N VAL A 241 -2.92 7.76 -2.88
CA VAL A 241 -2.49 7.86 -1.48
C VAL A 241 -2.76 6.56 -0.71
N PRO A 242 -1.99 6.25 0.34
CA PRO A 242 -2.29 5.13 1.24
C PRO A 242 -3.67 5.25 1.87
N SER A 243 -4.40 4.15 1.96
CA SER A 243 -5.72 4.07 2.59
C SER A 243 -5.85 2.81 3.45
N ILE A 244 -6.23 3.01 4.71
CA ILE A 244 -6.44 1.95 5.69
C ILE A 244 -7.74 1.22 5.36
N ASN A 245 -7.70 -0.11 5.34
CA ASN A 245 -8.88 -0.93 5.05
C ASN A 245 -9.15 -1.93 6.17
N LEU A 246 -10.39 -1.90 6.67
CA LEU A 246 -10.87 -2.79 7.71
C LEU A 246 -11.71 -3.90 7.09
N THR A 247 -11.40 -5.14 7.44
CA THR A 247 -12.10 -6.33 6.95
C THR A 247 -12.90 -6.99 8.07
N GLU A 248 -13.41 -8.20 7.83
CA GLU A 248 -14.00 -9.04 8.87
C GLU A 248 -13.02 -9.52 9.94
N PHE A 249 -11.72 -9.46 9.67
CA PHE A 249 -10.67 -9.85 10.61
C PHE A 249 -10.21 -8.71 11.49
N SER A 250 -10.46 -7.46 11.08
CA SER A 250 -10.00 -6.29 11.82
C SER A 250 -10.72 -6.15 13.15
N ALA A 251 -9.94 -5.99 14.23
CA ALA A 251 -10.45 -5.74 15.57
C ALA A 251 -10.48 -4.23 15.83
N VAL A 252 -11.64 -3.71 16.24
CA VAL A 252 -11.83 -2.29 16.56
C VAL A 252 -12.19 -2.17 18.03
N THR A 253 -11.31 -1.53 18.80
CA THR A 253 -11.47 -1.39 20.25
C THR A 253 -11.38 0.08 20.65
N PRO A 254 -12.39 0.63 21.36
CA PRO A 254 -12.29 1.98 21.90
C PRO A 254 -11.12 2.14 22.87
N LEU A 255 -10.35 3.22 22.70
CA LEU A 255 -9.27 3.58 23.61
C LEU A 255 -9.82 4.36 24.81
N PRO A 256 -9.29 4.12 26.03
CA PRO A 256 -9.68 4.87 27.22
C PRO A 256 -9.08 6.28 27.25
N ASP A 257 -7.90 6.44 26.64
CA ASP A 257 -7.17 7.70 26.59
C ASP A 257 -7.34 8.33 25.19
N PRO A 258 -7.48 9.66 25.12
CA PRO A 258 -7.67 10.35 23.85
C PRO A 258 -6.41 10.28 23.00
N VAL A 259 -6.56 10.00 21.71
CA VAL A 259 -5.48 10.12 20.73
C VAL A 259 -5.29 11.61 20.41
N GLU A 260 -4.04 12.06 20.42
CA GLU A 260 -3.67 13.40 19.93
C GLU A 260 -3.70 13.38 18.41
N VAL A 261 -4.25 14.41 17.78
CA VAL A 261 -4.34 14.52 16.32
C VAL A 261 -3.60 15.75 15.86
N ALA A 262 -2.75 15.61 14.85
CA ALA A 262 -2.09 16.74 14.21
C ALA A 262 -3.12 17.70 13.60
N GLU A 263 -3.09 18.97 14.00
CA GLU A 263 -3.93 20.01 13.40
C GLU A 263 -3.46 20.31 11.97
N ASP A 264 -2.14 20.49 11.83
CA ASP A 264 -1.46 20.77 10.58
C ASP A 264 -1.01 19.49 9.88
N ALA A 265 -0.91 19.57 8.55
CA ALA A 265 -0.32 18.52 7.72
C ALA A 265 1.19 18.39 8.00
N PRO A 266 1.78 17.19 7.91
CA PRO A 266 3.23 17.06 7.88
C PRO A 266 3.82 17.91 6.75
N ARG A 267 4.81 18.74 7.09
CA ARG A 267 5.54 19.58 6.13
C ARG A 267 6.81 18.86 5.71
N LEU A 268 6.92 18.55 4.42
CA LEU A 268 8.04 17.81 3.84
C LEU A 268 8.67 18.59 2.68
N SER A 269 9.90 18.23 2.32
CA SER A 269 10.41 18.58 0.99
C SER A 269 9.65 17.80 -0.09
N ILE A 270 9.62 18.33 -1.31
CA ILE A 270 8.97 17.66 -2.43
C ILE A 270 9.64 16.31 -2.70
N ALA A 271 10.97 16.22 -2.62
CA ALA A 271 11.69 14.95 -2.81
C ALA A 271 11.29 13.88 -1.78
N GLU A 272 11.14 14.25 -0.51
CA GLU A 272 10.69 13.32 0.54
C GLU A 272 9.25 12.86 0.31
N ALA A 273 8.34 13.80 0.01
CA ALA A 273 6.93 13.47 -0.21
C ALA A 273 6.71 12.64 -1.50
N VAL A 274 7.51 12.87 -2.55
CA VAL A 274 7.50 12.04 -3.76
C VAL A 274 8.14 10.67 -3.49
N GLY A 275 9.20 10.64 -2.68
CA GLY A 275 9.90 9.42 -2.30
C GLY A 275 9.03 8.42 -1.52
N SER A 276 7.98 8.87 -0.84
CA SER A 276 7.02 7.99 -0.16
C SER A 276 6.02 7.30 -1.09
N GLY A 277 6.02 7.63 -2.40
CA GLY A 277 5.09 7.03 -3.37
C GLY A 277 3.65 7.56 -3.30
N GLY A 278 3.41 8.60 -2.49
CA GLY A 278 2.09 9.20 -2.26
C GLY A 278 1.87 9.54 -0.80
N MET A 279 1.10 10.59 -0.51
CA MET A 279 0.81 11.01 0.86
C MET A 279 -0.53 11.77 0.94
N PHE A 280 -1.35 11.42 1.93
CA PHE A 280 -2.59 12.13 2.23
C PHE A 280 -2.32 13.30 3.17
N ASP A 281 -2.98 14.43 2.91
CA ASP A 281 -2.89 15.65 3.73
C ASP A 281 -1.44 16.09 4.03
N VAL A 282 -0.64 16.37 3.00
CA VAL A 282 0.76 16.84 3.10
C VAL A 282 0.86 18.34 2.79
N GLU A 283 1.80 19.03 3.44
CA GLU A 283 2.18 20.41 3.11
C GLU A 283 3.56 20.48 2.47
N VAL A 284 3.66 21.18 1.34
CA VAL A 284 4.94 21.51 0.68
C VAL A 284 5.04 23.02 0.47
N VAL A 285 6.28 23.53 0.45
CA VAL A 285 6.54 24.95 0.15
C VAL A 285 7.55 25.06 -0.97
N GLY A 286 7.14 25.67 -2.08
CA GLY A 286 7.98 25.80 -3.26
C GLY A 286 7.59 26.98 -4.15
N ASN A 287 8.43 27.26 -5.14
CA ASN A 287 8.22 28.31 -6.12
C ASN A 287 7.39 27.79 -7.29
N VAL A 288 6.37 28.54 -7.69
CA VAL A 288 5.64 28.23 -8.94
C VAL A 288 6.52 28.63 -10.13
N LEU A 289 6.91 27.65 -10.92
CA LEU A 289 7.76 27.82 -12.10
C LEU A 289 6.95 28.10 -13.37
N GLU A 290 5.80 27.45 -13.51
CA GLU A 290 5.00 27.45 -14.73
C GLU A 290 3.53 27.12 -14.43
N ILE A 291 2.62 27.72 -15.20
CA ILE A 291 1.23 27.26 -15.34
C ILE A 291 1.11 26.48 -16.64
N ARG A 292 0.78 25.19 -16.56
CA ARG A 292 0.73 24.29 -17.72
C ARG A 292 -0.52 24.47 -18.57
N ASP A 293 -0.42 24.02 -19.81
CA ASP A 293 -1.55 23.87 -20.73
C ASP A 293 -2.74 23.13 -20.09
N GLY A 294 -3.95 23.58 -20.41
CA GLY A 294 -5.17 23.07 -19.79
C GLY A 294 -5.38 23.59 -18.36
N SER A 295 -4.81 24.77 -18.06
CA SER A 295 -5.15 25.62 -16.91
C SER A 295 -6.07 26.77 -17.32
N GLY A 296 -6.63 27.48 -16.34
CA GLY A 296 -7.59 28.57 -16.55
C GLY A 296 -8.97 28.02 -16.87
N LEU A 297 -9.60 28.55 -17.92
CA LEU A 297 -10.92 28.12 -18.39
C LEU A 297 -10.82 26.86 -19.24
N ILE A 298 -11.37 25.75 -18.72
CA ILE A 298 -11.39 24.45 -19.38
C ILE A 298 -12.83 23.99 -19.66
N GLU A 299 -12.97 22.91 -20.42
CA GLU A 299 -14.24 22.22 -20.61
C GLU A 299 -14.10 20.77 -20.15
N ARG A 300 -15.12 20.23 -19.48
CA ARG A 300 -15.19 18.84 -19.04
C ARG A 300 -16.26 18.06 -19.76
N CYS A 301 -15.98 16.77 -19.95
CA CYS A 301 -16.93 15.83 -20.49
C CYS A 301 -18.06 15.62 -19.46
N PRO A 302 -19.33 15.85 -19.83
CA PRO A 302 -20.45 15.70 -18.90
C PRO A 302 -20.64 14.25 -18.41
N GLU A 303 -20.06 13.27 -19.11
CA GLU A 303 -20.20 11.85 -18.78
C GLU A 303 -19.08 11.31 -17.88
N CYS A 304 -17.86 11.88 -17.93
CA CYS A 304 -16.73 11.34 -17.16
C CYS A 304 -15.85 12.40 -16.47
N GLY A 305 -16.17 13.69 -16.59
CA GLY A 305 -15.41 14.78 -15.96
C GLY A 305 -14.01 15.02 -16.53
N ARG A 306 -13.56 14.25 -17.53
CA ARG A 306 -12.27 14.47 -18.20
C ARG A 306 -12.31 15.72 -19.04
N VAL A 307 -11.16 16.40 -19.14
CA VAL A 307 -11.00 17.61 -19.97
C VAL A 307 -11.27 17.28 -21.43
N VAL A 308 -12.05 18.15 -22.07
CA VAL A 308 -12.43 18.11 -23.48
C VAL A 308 -11.48 18.99 -24.27
N GLN A 309 -11.08 18.52 -25.45
CA GLN A 309 -10.30 19.32 -26.39
C GLN A 309 -11.06 19.42 -27.71
N ASN A 310 -11.31 20.65 -28.17
CA ASN A 310 -12.03 20.92 -29.42
C ASN A 310 -13.39 20.21 -29.53
N GLY A 311 -14.14 20.15 -28.43
CA GLY A 311 -15.44 19.45 -28.36
C GLY A 311 -15.34 17.92 -28.33
N GLN A 312 -14.15 17.34 -28.16
CA GLN A 312 -13.94 15.89 -28.12
C GLN A 312 -13.40 15.41 -26.77
N CYS A 313 -14.08 14.41 -26.21
CA CYS A 313 -13.61 13.58 -25.12
C CYS A 313 -12.91 12.35 -25.67
N ARG A 314 -11.73 12.01 -25.13
CA ARG A 314 -10.96 10.82 -25.53
C ARG A 314 -11.73 9.50 -25.39
N SER A 315 -12.73 9.45 -24.51
CA SER A 315 -13.51 8.23 -24.23
C SER A 315 -14.89 8.21 -24.89
N HIS A 316 -15.56 9.36 -24.98
CA HIS A 316 -16.95 9.44 -25.45
C HIS A 316 -17.10 10.11 -26.82
N GLY A 317 -15.99 10.55 -27.43
CA GLY A 317 -16.01 11.21 -28.73
C GLY A 317 -16.53 12.63 -28.63
N ASP A 318 -17.36 13.05 -29.59
CA ASP A 318 -17.94 14.39 -29.62
C ASP A 318 -18.90 14.60 -28.44
N VAL A 319 -18.63 15.63 -27.62
CA VAL A 319 -19.43 15.97 -26.44
C VAL A 319 -19.59 17.49 -26.32
N ASP A 320 -20.73 17.92 -25.79
CA ASP A 320 -20.92 19.31 -25.37
C ASP A 320 -20.25 19.51 -24.01
N GLY A 321 -19.08 20.15 -24.01
CA GLY A 321 -18.27 20.39 -22.82
C GLY A 321 -18.99 21.27 -21.81
N GLN A 322 -18.82 20.96 -20.52
CA GLN A 322 -19.22 21.84 -19.42
C GLN A 322 -18.03 22.72 -19.03
N ASP A 323 -18.19 24.04 -19.09
CA ASP A 323 -17.15 24.99 -18.71
C ASP A 323 -16.80 24.81 -17.22
N ASP A 324 -15.51 24.86 -16.92
CA ASP A 324 -14.94 24.67 -15.58
C ASP A 324 -13.64 25.46 -15.43
N LEU A 325 -13.17 25.64 -14.19
CA LEU A 325 -11.89 26.23 -13.86
C LEU A 325 -10.93 25.19 -13.28
N ARG A 326 -9.66 25.27 -13.67
CA ARG A 326 -8.60 24.45 -13.08
C ARG A 326 -7.25 25.10 -13.29
N VAL A 327 -6.32 24.95 -12.35
CA VAL A 327 -4.90 25.26 -12.58
C VAL A 327 -4.05 24.01 -12.44
N LYS A 328 -3.05 23.90 -13.30
CA LYS A 328 -1.92 22.97 -13.16
C LYS A 328 -0.63 23.78 -13.05
N ALA A 329 -0.15 23.97 -11.84
CA ALA A 329 1.07 24.70 -11.55
C ALA A 329 2.23 23.73 -11.34
N ILE A 330 3.42 24.05 -11.85
CA ILE A 330 4.66 23.31 -11.52
C ILE A 330 5.32 24.02 -10.36
N VAL A 331 5.49 23.30 -9.27
CA VAL A 331 6.09 23.79 -8.02
C VAL A 331 7.40 23.07 -7.77
N ASP A 332 8.42 23.84 -7.39
CA ASP A 332 9.79 23.37 -7.15
C ASP A 332 10.33 24.00 -5.86
N ASP A 333 10.87 23.18 -4.97
CA ASP A 333 11.46 23.59 -3.69
C ASP A 333 13.00 23.46 -3.67
N GLY A 334 13.61 23.10 -4.81
CA GLY A 334 15.02 22.82 -4.98
C GLY A 334 15.43 21.38 -4.71
N THR A 335 14.54 20.54 -4.17
CA THR A 335 14.79 19.10 -3.93
C THR A 335 14.18 18.23 -5.03
N ASP A 336 12.96 18.57 -5.49
CA ASP A 336 12.28 17.96 -6.63
C ASP A 336 11.15 18.89 -7.14
N THR A 337 10.34 18.40 -8.08
CA THR A 337 9.20 19.12 -8.68
C THR A 337 7.90 18.34 -8.55
N VAL A 338 6.79 19.07 -8.37
CA VAL A 338 5.44 18.48 -8.31
C VAL A 338 4.46 19.30 -9.15
N THR A 339 3.50 18.63 -9.78
CA THR A 339 2.36 19.29 -10.43
C THR A 339 1.26 19.55 -9.40
N VAL A 340 1.10 20.79 -8.96
CA VAL A 340 -0.02 21.20 -8.11
C VAL A 340 -1.25 21.42 -8.97
N VAL A 341 -2.35 20.77 -8.62
CA VAL A 341 -3.66 20.92 -9.26
C VAL A 341 -4.56 21.70 -8.33
N LEU A 342 -5.08 22.84 -8.81
CA LEU A 342 -6.12 23.61 -8.13
C LEU A 342 -7.47 23.31 -8.76
N ASP A 343 -8.48 23.05 -7.93
CA ASP A 343 -9.87 22.92 -8.35
C ASP A 343 -10.47 24.27 -8.75
N ASP A 344 -11.78 24.30 -9.01
CA ASP A 344 -12.47 25.49 -9.49
C ASP A 344 -12.50 26.61 -8.45
N GLU A 345 -12.65 26.27 -7.17
CA GLU A 345 -12.67 27.22 -6.05
C GLU A 345 -11.30 27.90 -5.90
N LEU A 346 -10.22 27.11 -5.73
CA LEU A 346 -8.87 27.64 -5.60
C LEU A 346 -8.41 28.35 -6.88
N THR A 347 -8.83 27.87 -8.06
CA THR A 347 -8.54 28.55 -9.34
C THR A 347 -9.21 29.93 -9.40
N ALA A 348 -10.47 30.04 -8.97
CA ALA A 348 -11.17 31.31 -8.94
C ALA A 348 -10.50 32.32 -7.99
N GLU A 349 -9.98 31.85 -6.85
CA GLU A 349 -9.22 32.68 -5.91
C GLU A 349 -7.94 33.25 -6.52
N VAL A 350 -7.11 32.40 -7.15
CA VAL A 350 -5.85 32.87 -7.77
C VAL A 350 -6.08 33.73 -9.02
N TYR A 351 -7.17 33.49 -9.75
CA TYR A 351 -7.58 34.33 -10.88
C TYR A 351 -8.16 35.68 -10.40
N GLY A 352 -8.78 35.72 -9.22
CA GLY A 352 -9.46 36.90 -8.69
C GLY A 352 -10.86 37.12 -9.25
N GLY A 353 -11.49 36.05 -9.77
CA GLY A 353 -12.82 36.08 -10.40
C GLY A 353 -13.41 34.67 -10.56
N GLY A 354 -14.73 34.57 -10.72
CA GLY A 354 -15.40 33.29 -10.89
C GLY A 354 -15.43 32.78 -12.33
N LEU A 355 -16.10 31.65 -12.56
CA LEU A 355 -16.29 31.06 -13.89
C LEU A 355 -16.95 32.04 -14.89
N ASP A 356 -17.93 32.82 -14.42
CA ASP A 356 -18.60 33.82 -15.26
C ASP A 356 -17.64 34.91 -15.73
N ASP A 357 -16.76 35.41 -14.84
CA ASP A 357 -15.75 36.43 -15.17
C ASP A 357 -14.73 35.87 -16.15
N ALA A 358 -14.31 34.61 -15.98
CA ALA A 358 -13.42 33.90 -16.89
C ALA A 358 -14.04 33.73 -18.28
N LEU A 359 -15.33 33.36 -18.35
CA LEU A 359 -16.09 33.26 -19.61
C LEU A 359 -16.22 34.61 -20.31
N GLU A 360 -16.48 35.68 -19.57
CA GLU A 360 -16.54 37.04 -20.13
C GLU A 360 -15.18 37.48 -20.67
N ALA A 361 -14.10 37.25 -19.93
CA ALA A 361 -12.74 37.55 -20.36
C ALA A 361 -12.38 36.78 -21.63
N ALA A 362 -12.64 35.48 -21.67
CA ALA A 362 -12.36 34.64 -22.84
C ALA A 362 -13.14 35.09 -24.08
N LYS A 363 -14.43 35.45 -23.92
CA LYS A 363 -15.26 35.98 -25.01
C LYS A 363 -14.74 37.33 -25.52
N ALA A 364 -14.28 38.21 -24.62
CA ALA A 364 -13.75 39.51 -24.98
C ALA A 364 -12.42 39.41 -25.73
N ALA A 365 -11.55 38.47 -25.32
CA ALA A 365 -10.26 38.20 -25.97
C ALA A 365 -10.40 37.34 -27.24
N MET A 366 -11.52 36.64 -27.42
CA MET A 366 -11.69 35.53 -28.38
C MET A 366 -10.65 34.42 -28.18
N ASP A 367 -10.22 34.21 -26.93
CA ASP A 367 -9.18 33.28 -26.56
C ASP A 367 -9.41 32.79 -25.13
N LYS A 368 -9.42 31.47 -24.91
CA LYS A 368 -9.59 30.89 -23.57
C LYS A 368 -8.31 30.97 -22.74
N GLU A 369 -7.15 31.08 -23.40
CA GLU A 369 -5.83 31.11 -22.75
C GLU A 369 -5.62 32.37 -21.91
N VAL A 370 -6.37 33.45 -22.18
CA VAL A 370 -6.29 34.72 -21.43
C VAL A 370 -6.47 34.54 -19.91
N VAL A 371 -7.25 33.54 -19.49
CA VAL A 371 -7.47 33.24 -18.07
C VAL A 371 -6.22 32.58 -17.48
N ALA A 372 -5.61 31.64 -18.19
CA ALA A 372 -4.37 30.99 -17.77
C ALA A 372 -3.21 31.98 -17.73
N ASP A 373 -3.10 32.87 -18.73
CA ASP A 373 -2.08 33.93 -18.79
C ASP A 373 -2.20 34.89 -17.61
N ALA A 374 -3.43 35.32 -17.28
CA ALA A 374 -3.67 36.21 -16.15
C ALA A 374 -3.30 35.57 -14.80
N ILE A 375 -3.58 34.27 -14.64
CA ILE A 375 -3.15 33.50 -13.47
C ILE A 375 -1.62 33.39 -13.45
N ALA A 376 -1.00 33.05 -14.58
CA ALA A 376 0.45 32.92 -14.67
C ALA A 376 1.18 34.20 -14.28
N ASP A 377 0.70 35.36 -14.74
CA ASP A 377 1.24 36.68 -14.40
C ASP A 377 1.17 37.00 -12.89
N SER A 378 0.22 36.41 -12.15
CA SER A 378 0.06 36.65 -10.71
C SER A 378 0.87 35.66 -9.86
N VAL A 379 0.90 34.38 -10.23
CA VAL A 379 1.44 33.31 -9.38
C VAL A 379 2.88 32.91 -9.72
N VAL A 380 3.28 32.94 -10.99
CA VAL A 380 4.61 32.45 -11.41
C VAL A 380 5.72 33.32 -10.81
N GLY A 381 6.75 32.65 -10.31
CA GLY A 381 7.91 33.28 -9.67
C GLY A 381 7.73 33.62 -8.19
N HIS A 382 6.58 33.30 -7.59
CA HIS A 382 6.35 33.42 -6.15
C HIS A 382 6.38 32.04 -5.48
N ALA A 383 6.73 32.05 -4.20
CA ALA A 383 6.69 30.86 -3.35
C ALA A 383 5.29 30.72 -2.74
N TYR A 384 4.79 29.48 -2.70
CA TYR A 384 3.50 29.12 -2.14
C TYR A 384 3.64 27.97 -1.16
N ARG A 385 2.86 28.04 -0.07
CA ARG A 385 2.54 26.92 0.82
C ARG A 385 1.31 26.22 0.27
N VAL A 386 1.46 24.94 -0.04
CA VAL A 386 0.44 24.13 -0.67
C VAL A 386 0.16 22.93 0.21
N ARG A 387 -1.10 22.74 0.60
CA ARG A 387 -1.58 21.59 1.35
C ARG A 387 -2.50 20.77 0.47
N GLY A 388 -2.40 19.44 0.51
CA GLY A 388 -3.29 18.58 -0.26
C GLY A 388 -2.87 17.12 -0.27
N ASN A 389 -3.37 16.38 -1.26
CA ASN A 389 -3.07 14.97 -1.42
C ASN A 389 -2.06 14.79 -2.54
N LEU A 390 -0.91 14.20 -2.21
CA LEU A 390 0.15 13.91 -3.18
C LEU A 390 0.01 12.48 -3.68
N SER A 391 0.06 12.32 -4.99
CA SER A 391 0.06 11.03 -5.68
C SER A 391 1.24 10.94 -6.62
N VAL A 392 1.83 9.77 -6.74
CA VAL A 392 2.94 9.50 -7.66
C VAL A 392 2.53 8.41 -8.62
N ASP A 393 2.58 8.69 -9.92
CA ASP A 393 2.31 7.71 -10.97
C ASP A 393 3.43 7.70 -12.02
N ASP A 394 3.26 6.88 -13.07
CA ASP A 394 4.21 6.77 -14.18
C ASP A 394 4.46 8.10 -14.94
N TYR A 395 3.62 9.11 -14.72
CA TYR A 395 3.69 10.43 -15.35
C TYR A 395 4.27 11.52 -14.41
N GLY A 396 4.57 11.16 -13.16
CA GLY A 396 5.20 12.02 -12.16
C GLY A 396 4.30 12.31 -10.96
N ALA A 397 4.75 13.21 -10.10
CA ALA A 397 4.02 13.59 -8.89
C ALA A 397 2.96 14.65 -9.16
N ASN A 398 1.76 14.43 -8.63
CA ASN A 398 0.66 15.38 -8.63
C ASN A 398 0.21 15.66 -7.19
N LEU A 399 -0.03 16.91 -6.84
CA LEU A 399 -0.60 17.33 -5.57
C LEU A 399 -1.94 18.01 -5.83
N ASP A 400 -3.03 17.32 -5.50
CA ASP A 400 -4.38 17.89 -5.54
C ASP A 400 -4.57 18.77 -4.31
N ALA A 401 -4.54 20.10 -4.51
CA ALA A 401 -4.49 21.06 -3.42
C ALA A 401 -5.85 21.27 -2.77
N THR A 402 -5.85 21.35 -1.45
CA THR A 402 -6.97 21.82 -0.62
C THR A 402 -6.69 23.22 -0.05
N GLU A 403 -5.43 23.62 0.05
CA GLU A 403 -5.02 25.00 0.35
C GLU A 403 -3.88 25.43 -0.58
N PHE A 404 -3.93 26.69 -1.04
CA PHE A 404 -2.88 27.30 -1.85
C PHE A 404 -2.68 28.75 -1.42
N ALA A 405 -1.64 29.03 -0.63
CA ALA A 405 -1.39 30.34 -0.04
C ALA A 405 0.03 30.83 -0.33
N LEU A 406 0.22 32.14 -0.52
CA LEU A 406 1.56 32.71 -0.65
C LEU A 406 2.40 32.34 0.58
N ALA A 407 3.63 31.90 0.35
CA ALA A 407 4.56 31.62 1.42
C ALA A 407 5.07 32.95 1.99
N ASP A 408 4.71 33.22 3.25
CA ASP A 408 5.18 34.38 4.00
C ASP A 408 6.50 34.11 4.75
N ASP A 409 7.14 32.97 4.51
CA ASP A 409 8.43 32.62 5.08
C ASP A 409 9.46 33.71 4.73
N ALA A 410 10.09 34.30 5.75
CA ALA A 410 11.05 35.35 5.51
C ALA A 410 12.23 34.79 4.68
N PRO A 411 12.60 35.36 3.53
CA PRO A 411 13.70 34.86 2.71
C PRO A 411 15.03 34.71 3.48
N ALA A 412 15.19 35.48 4.55
CA ALA A 412 16.33 35.39 5.46
C ALA A 412 16.36 34.10 6.29
N ASP A 413 15.20 33.54 6.64
CA ASP A 413 15.09 32.31 7.43
C ASP A 413 15.39 31.09 6.54
N ALA A 414 14.81 31.05 5.33
CA ALA A 414 15.17 30.05 4.31
C ALA A 414 16.67 30.07 3.98
N ALA A 415 17.27 31.25 3.79
CA ALA A 415 18.70 31.38 3.55
C ALA A 415 19.56 30.90 4.73
N ARG A 416 19.09 31.06 5.98
CA ARG A 416 19.79 30.56 7.17
C ARG A 416 19.70 29.04 7.30
N ALA A 417 18.54 28.46 7.00
CA ALA A 417 18.36 27.00 7.00
C ALA A 417 19.30 26.35 5.98
N ALA A 418 19.28 26.84 4.73
CA ALA A 418 20.19 26.37 3.70
C ALA A 418 21.67 26.53 4.09
N LEU A 419 22.06 27.66 4.69
CA LEU A 419 23.44 27.87 5.17
C LEU A 419 23.84 26.90 6.28
N ALA A 420 22.92 26.49 7.15
CA ALA A 420 23.20 25.54 8.22
C ALA A 420 23.57 24.17 7.64
N GLU A 421 22.80 23.68 6.67
CA GLU A 421 23.04 22.38 6.01
C GLU A 421 24.42 22.30 5.34
N VAL A 422 24.89 23.38 4.70
CA VAL A 422 26.22 23.38 4.05
C VAL A 422 27.38 23.67 5.02
N SER A 423 27.07 24.04 6.26
CA SER A 423 28.07 24.36 7.28
C SER A 423 28.41 23.20 8.21
N GLU A 424 27.70 22.07 8.12
CA GLU A 424 27.94 20.84 8.88
C GLU A 424 28.97 19.90 8.24
#